data_AF-A0A376YL82-F1
#
_entry.id   AF-A0A376YL82-F1
#
_cell.length_a   1.000
_cell.length_b   1.000
_cell.length_c   1.000
_cell.angle_alpha   90.00
_cell.angle_beta   90.00
_cell.angle_gamma   90.00
#
_symmetry.space_group_name_H-M   'P 1'
#
loop_
_entity.id
_entity.type
_entity.pdbx_description
1 polymer ?
#
loop_
_entity_poly.entity_id
_entity_poly.type
_entity_poly.pdbx_seq_one_letter_code
_entity_poly.pdbx_strand_id
1 'polypeptide(L)'
;MSLLLYAKAKFLASLFDGAGRTELMKVLYGALPRTSGYVTLDGHEVVTRSPQDGLANGIVYISEDRKRDGLVLGMSVKENMSLTALRYFSRAGGSLKHADEQQAVSDFIRLFNVKTPSMEQAIGLLSVAISKKWRLPAV
;
A
#
# COMPACT_ATOMS: atom_id res chain seq x y z
N MET A 1 -23.30 -5.22 3.87
CA MET A 1 -22.63 -4.85 5.14
C MET A 1 -21.36 -4.09 4.79
N SER A 2 -21.40 -2.80 5.05
CA SER A 2 -20.47 -1.76 4.61
C SER A 2 -19.12 -1.84 5.34
N LEU A 3 -18.00 -1.55 4.67
CA LEU A 3 -16.77 -1.15 5.36
C LEU A 3 -15.91 -0.20 4.49
N LEU A 4 -15.59 0.95 5.08
CA LEU A 4 -14.96 2.20 4.59
C LEU A 4 -13.58 2.01 3.93
N LEU A 5 -13.10 2.69 2.87
CA LEU A 5 -13.19 4.05 2.28
C LEU A 5 -12.42 5.18 3.02
N TYR A 6 -11.19 5.50 2.58
CA TYR A 6 -10.43 6.77 2.73
C TYR A 6 -9.31 6.76 1.64
N ALA A 7 -9.02 7.75 0.79
CA ALA A 7 -9.43 9.15 0.62
C ALA A 7 -9.52 9.51 -0.91
N LYS A 8 -10.38 10.50 -1.23
CA LYS A 8 -10.55 11.27 -2.49
C LYS A 8 -10.99 10.68 -3.83
N ALA A 9 -11.20 9.38 -4.01
CA ALA A 9 -11.99 8.90 -5.16
C ALA A 9 -12.80 7.65 -4.81
N LYS A 10 -14.12 7.81 -4.66
CA LYS A 10 -15.04 6.70 -4.46
C LYS A 10 -15.47 6.18 -5.84
N PHE A 11 -14.66 5.32 -6.46
CA PHE A 11 -15.14 4.54 -7.60
C PHE A 11 -16.10 3.46 -7.08
N LEU A 12 -17.39 3.79 -7.03
CA LEU A 12 -18.48 2.82 -6.87
C LEU A 12 -18.66 2.07 -8.19
N ALA A 13 -17.72 1.19 -8.52
CA ALA A 13 -17.92 0.22 -9.58
C ALA A 13 -18.82 -0.92 -9.03
N SER A 14 -20.12 -0.86 -9.29
CA SER A 14 -21.08 -1.92 -8.98
C SER A 14 -20.87 -3.14 -9.91
N LEU A 15 -19.71 -3.77 -9.78
CA LEU A 15 -19.21 -4.78 -10.73
C LEU A 15 -19.20 -6.24 -10.25
N PHE A 16 -19.91 -6.73 -9.22
CA PHE A 16 -19.80 -8.15 -8.76
C PHE A 16 -18.35 -8.72 -8.59
N ASP A 17 -18.21 -9.90 -8.01
CA ASP A 17 -16.89 -10.54 -7.96
C ASP A 17 -16.65 -11.25 -9.30
N GLY A 18 -15.57 -10.88 -10.00
CA GLY A 18 -15.18 -11.48 -11.29
C GLY A 18 -15.40 -10.62 -12.55
N ALA A 19 -16.02 -9.44 -12.47
CA ALA A 19 -16.24 -8.59 -13.66
C ALA A 19 -15.10 -7.59 -13.98
N GLY A 20 -13.86 -7.89 -13.55
CA GLY A 20 -12.70 -7.05 -13.87
C GLY A 20 -12.46 -5.86 -12.92
N ARG A 21 -12.99 -5.89 -11.69
CA ARG A 21 -12.80 -4.81 -10.70
C ARG A 21 -11.33 -4.55 -10.39
N THR A 22 -10.56 -5.62 -10.18
CA THR A 22 -9.13 -5.53 -9.85
C THR A 22 -8.33 -5.00 -11.02
N GLU A 23 -8.66 -5.42 -12.24
CA GLU A 23 -8.09 -4.95 -13.48
C GLU A 23 -8.40 -3.46 -13.70
N LEU A 24 -9.65 -3.05 -13.48
CA LEU A 24 -10.05 -1.64 -13.55
C LEU A 24 -9.27 -0.79 -12.55
N MET A 25 -9.16 -1.22 -11.29
CA MET A 25 -8.39 -0.48 -10.28
C MET A 25 -6.91 -0.41 -10.64
N LYS A 26 -6.34 -1.50 -11.17
CA LYS A 26 -4.96 -1.55 -11.68
C LYS A 26 -4.74 -0.59 -12.85
N VAL A 27 -5.72 -0.43 -13.74
CA VAL A 27 -5.68 0.59 -14.79
C VAL A 27 -5.76 2.00 -14.20
N LEU A 28 -6.69 2.25 -13.27
CA LEU A 28 -6.87 3.56 -12.67
C LEU A 28 -5.62 4.05 -11.92
N TYR A 29 -4.96 3.18 -11.14
CA TYR A 29 -3.72 3.56 -10.44
C TYR A 29 -2.45 3.46 -11.30
N GLY A 30 -2.54 2.92 -12.52
CA GLY A 30 -1.46 2.91 -13.51
C GLY A 30 -0.56 1.67 -13.52
N ALA A 31 -0.96 0.56 -12.88
CA ALA A 31 -0.23 -0.72 -12.99
C ALA A 31 -0.61 -1.56 -14.21
N LEU A 32 -1.72 -1.25 -14.87
CA LEU A 32 -2.07 -1.83 -16.16
C LEU A 32 -2.30 -0.69 -17.17
N PRO A 33 -1.92 -0.87 -18.45
CA PRO A 33 -2.15 0.14 -19.46
C PRO A 33 -3.64 0.27 -19.78
N ARG A 34 -4.11 1.51 -19.93
CA ARG A 34 -5.44 1.81 -20.48
C ARG A 34 -5.42 1.62 -22.00
N THR A 35 -6.34 0.84 -22.53
CA THR A 35 -6.45 0.60 -23.99
C THR A 35 -7.25 1.68 -24.71
N SER A 36 -8.28 2.24 -24.07
CA SER A 36 -9.14 3.29 -24.65
C SER A 36 -9.87 4.09 -23.56
N GLY A 37 -10.51 5.20 -23.96
CA GLY A 37 -11.24 6.10 -23.06
C GLY A 37 -10.34 7.08 -22.31
N TYR A 38 -10.95 7.86 -21.43
CA TYR A 38 -10.29 8.82 -20.54
C TYR A 38 -10.84 8.68 -19.12
N VAL A 39 -10.07 9.15 -18.15
CA VAL A 39 -10.44 9.12 -16.73
C VAL A 39 -10.35 10.56 -16.25
N THR A 40 -11.37 11.03 -15.53
CA THR A 40 -11.32 12.33 -14.86
C THR A 40 -11.31 12.16 -13.34
N LEU A 41 -10.55 13.01 -12.66
CA LEU A 41 -10.54 13.15 -11.22
C LEU A 41 -10.78 14.62 -10.88
N ASP A 42 -11.79 14.90 -10.06
CA ASP A 42 -12.20 16.27 -9.72
C ASP A 42 -12.36 17.18 -10.96
N GLY A 43 -12.96 16.64 -12.03
CA GLY A 43 -13.20 17.36 -13.29
C GLY A 43 -11.99 17.50 -14.22
N HIS A 44 -10.81 17.02 -13.84
CA HIS A 44 -9.59 17.10 -14.64
C HIS A 44 -9.26 15.73 -15.22
N GLU A 45 -8.92 15.66 -16.50
CA GLU A 45 -8.44 14.42 -17.10
C GLU A 45 -7.11 14.01 -16.46
N VAL A 46 -7.01 12.74 -16.05
CA VAL A 46 -5.80 12.14 -15.50
C VAL A 46 -5.28 11.04 -16.42
N VAL A 47 -3.96 11.03 -16.56
CA VAL A 47 -3.23 10.01 -17.32
C VAL A 47 -2.32 9.29 -16.35
N THR A 48 -2.60 8.01 -16.14
CA THR A 48 -1.81 7.12 -15.28
C THR A 48 -1.15 6.06 -16.15
N ARG A 49 0.18 6.15 -16.33
CA ARG A 49 0.98 5.17 -17.10
C ARG A 49 1.83 4.29 -16.19
N SER A 50 1.95 4.70 -14.93
CA SER A 50 2.67 4.01 -13.88
C SER A 50 1.96 4.17 -12.53
N PRO A 51 2.21 3.26 -11.57
CA PRO A 51 1.81 3.45 -10.17
C PRO A 51 2.17 4.82 -9.58
N GLN A 52 3.33 5.35 -9.98
CA GLN A 52 3.84 6.64 -9.54
C GLN A 52 2.96 7.78 -10.04
N ASP A 53 2.46 7.71 -11.28
CA ASP A 53 1.51 8.68 -11.81
C ASP A 53 0.19 8.62 -11.05
N GLY A 54 -0.29 7.41 -10.73
CA GLY A 54 -1.48 7.23 -9.89
C GLY A 54 -1.32 7.96 -8.56
N LEU A 55 -0.21 7.72 -7.86
CA LEU A 55 0.09 8.39 -6.59
C LEU A 55 0.21 9.92 -6.74
N ALA A 56 0.86 10.41 -7.81
CA ALA A 56 0.99 11.84 -8.09
C ALA A 56 -0.38 12.51 -8.34
N ASN A 57 -1.33 11.77 -8.90
CA ASN A 57 -2.72 12.18 -9.06
C ASN A 57 -3.56 11.96 -7.78
N GLY A 58 -2.97 11.52 -6.67
CA GLY A 58 -3.68 11.27 -5.41
C GLY A 58 -4.48 9.97 -5.38
N ILE A 59 -4.21 9.04 -6.30
CA ILE A 59 -4.85 7.73 -6.38
C ILE A 59 -3.99 6.70 -5.64
N VAL A 60 -4.57 6.05 -4.64
CA VAL A 60 -3.92 4.95 -3.90
C VAL A 60 -4.70 3.67 -4.11
N TYR A 61 -4.02 2.63 -4.57
CA TYR A 61 -4.59 1.29 -4.71
C TYR A 61 -4.22 0.42 -3.51
N ILE A 62 -5.22 -0.26 -2.96
CA ILE A 62 -5.04 -1.24 -1.90
C ILE A 62 -5.52 -2.58 -2.44
N SER A 63 -4.60 -3.53 -2.64
CA SER A 63 -4.94 -4.86 -3.16
C SER A 63 -5.91 -5.59 -2.23
N GLU A 64 -6.78 -6.40 -2.84
CA GLU A 64 -7.65 -7.35 -2.14
C GLU A 64 -6.82 -8.48 -1.51
N ASP A 65 -5.78 -8.95 -2.20
CA ASP A 65 -4.82 -9.93 -1.71
C ASP A 65 -3.52 -9.25 -1.28
N ARG A 66 -3.61 -8.48 -0.18
CA ARG A 66 -2.46 -7.77 0.41
C ARG A 66 -1.30 -8.68 0.78
N LYS A 67 -1.56 -9.97 1.05
CA LYS A 67 -0.50 -10.92 1.39
C LYS A 67 0.34 -11.26 0.18
N ARG A 68 -0.31 -11.49 -0.95
CA ARG A 68 0.37 -11.82 -2.21
C ARG A 68 1.00 -10.60 -2.86
N ASP A 69 0.28 -9.48 -2.91
CA ASP A 69 0.66 -8.34 -3.73
C ASP A 69 1.34 -7.21 -2.93
N GLY A 70 1.20 -7.20 -1.60
CA GLY A 70 1.61 -6.09 -0.75
C GLY A 70 2.78 -6.40 0.19
N LEU A 71 3.27 -7.64 0.24
CA LEU A 71 4.29 -8.08 1.19
C LEU A 71 5.38 -8.91 0.50
N VAL A 72 6.61 -8.74 0.94
CA VAL A 72 7.72 -9.62 0.61
C VAL A 72 7.84 -10.67 1.70
N LEU A 73 7.24 -11.85 1.46
CA LEU A 73 7.04 -12.86 2.50
C LEU A 73 8.32 -13.40 3.16
N GLY A 74 9.45 -13.35 2.43
CA GLY A 74 10.76 -13.77 2.92
C GLY A 74 11.47 -12.73 3.80
N MET A 75 10.95 -11.51 3.87
CA MET A 75 11.51 -10.43 4.69
C MET A 75 10.85 -10.37 6.07
N SER A 76 11.58 -9.79 7.02
CA SER A 76 11.08 -9.48 8.36
C SER A 76 9.98 -8.40 8.33
N VAL A 77 9.29 -8.23 9.45
CA VAL A 77 8.34 -7.13 9.65
C VAL A 77 9.04 -5.78 9.46
N LYS A 78 10.23 -5.62 10.06
CA LYS A 78 11.03 -4.41 9.97
C LYS A 78 11.33 -4.05 8.52
N GLU A 79 11.88 -5.00 7.77
CA GLU A 79 12.24 -4.80 6.36
C GLU A 79 11.02 -4.48 5.50
N ASN A 80 9.90 -5.18 5.66
CA ASN A 80 8.67 -4.87 4.92
C ASN A 80 8.14 -3.46 5.22
N MET A 81 8.23 -3.01 6.47
CA MET A 81 7.76 -1.69 6.88
C MET A 81 8.70 -0.57 6.40
N SER A 82 10.01 -0.80 6.41
CA SER A 82 11.01 0.21 6.05
C SER A 82 11.30 0.26 4.54
N LEU A 83 10.97 -0.78 3.77
CA LEU A 83 11.34 -0.94 2.35
C LEU A 83 10.96 0.26 1.47
N THR A 84 9.74 0.77 1.61
CA THR A 84 9.26 1.91 0.80
C THR A 84 9.92 3.24 1.20
N ALA A 85 10.48 3.30 2.40
CA ALA A 85 11.19 4.44 2.97
C ALA A 85 12.71 4.20 3.07
N LEU A 86 13.25 3.16 2.40
CA LEU A 86 14.64 2.72 2.58
C LEU A 86 15.64 3.85 2.35
N ARG A 87 15.37 4.73 1.37
CA ARG A 87 16.21 5.92 1.07
C ARG A 87 16.38 6.86 2.26
N TYR A 88 15.40 6.97 3.15
CA TYR A 88 15.50 7.81 4.36
C TYR A 88 16.43 7.20 5.40
N PHE A 89 16.48 5.87 5.45
CA PHE A 89 17.33 5.11 6.36
C PHE A 89 18.71 4.79 5.76
N SER A 90 18.92 4.99 4.46
CA SER A 90 20.23 4.82 3.82
C SER A 90 21.15 6.02 4.04
N ARG A 91 22.42 5.76 4.32
CA ARG A 91 23.51 6.76 4.27
C ARG A 91 24.01 6.91 2.84
N ALA A 92 24.70 8.01 2.55
CA ALA A 92 25.29 8.28 1.23
C ALA A 92 26.26 7.18 0.75
N GLY A 93 26.82 6.38 1.66
CA GLY A 93 27.70 5.23 1.36
C GLY A 93 26.99 3.87 1.29
N GLY A 94 25.65 3.82 1.23
CA GLY A 94 24.89 2.58 1.05
C GLY A 94 24.62 1.76 2.34
N SER A 95 25.12 2.20 3.50
CA SER A 95 24.82 1.55 4.79
C SER A 95 23.52 2.05 5.42
N LEU A 96 22.85 1.20 6.21
CA LEU A 96 21.57 1.54 6.85
C LEU A 96 21.75 2.14 8.25
N LYS A 97 20.97 3.18 8.54
CA LYS A 97 20.82 3.78 9.87
C LYS A 97 19.90 2.92 10.72
N HIS A 98 20.38 1.76 11.14
CA HIS A 98 19.56 0.76 11.84
C HIS A 98 18.85 1.29 13.10
N ALA A 99 19.45 2.20 13.85
CA ALA A 99 18.80 2.80 15.00
C ALA A 99 17.56 3.61 14.61
N ASP A 100 17.66 4.47 13.58
CA ASP A 100 16.55 5.29 13.09
C ASP A 100 15.45 4.41 12.48
N GLU A 101 15.83 3.38 11.72
CA GLU A 101 14.92 2.39 11.14
C GLU A 101 14.13 1.65 12.23
N GLN A 102 14.82 1.12 13.25
CA GLN A 102 14.20 0.39 14.35
C GLN A 102 13.25 1.28 15.16
N GLN A 103 13.64 2.53 15.40
CA GLN A 103 12.79 3.49 16.11
C GLN A 103 11.50 3.76 15.33
N ALA A 104 11.60 4.08 14.03
CA ALA A 104 10.44 4.32 13.19
C ALA A 104 9.52 3.10 13.10
N VAL A 105 10.09 1.90 12.93
CA VAL A 105 9.32 0.64 12.89
C VAL A 105 8.62 0.37 14.22
N SER A 106 9.29 0.60 15.36
CA SER A 106 8.69 0.47 16.69
C SER A 106 7.49 1.41 16.87
N ASP A 107 7.62 2.66 16.42
CA ASP A 107 6.55 3.66 16.48
C ASP A 107 5.36 3.25 15.60
N PHE A 108 5.61 2.71 14.40
CA PHE A 108 4.56 2.17 13.54
C PHE A 108 3.88 0.92 14.10
N ILE A 109 4.64 -0.01 14.70
CA ILE A 109 4.07 -1.19 15.37
C ILE A 109 3.09 -0.76 16.46
N ARG A 110 3.43 0.28 17.23
CA ARG A 110 2.56 0.84 18.28
C ARG A 110 1.35 1.55 17.68
N LEU A 111 1.58 2.47 16.74
CA LEU A 111 0.54 3.29 16.12
C LEU A 111 -0.54 2.44 15.46
N PHE A 112 -0.14 1.40 14.72
CA PHE A 112 -1.05 0.51 14.01
C PHE A 112 -1.45 -0.73 14.82
N ASN A 113 -0.96 -0.86 16.06
CA ASN A 113 -1.22 -1.99 16.94
C ASN A 113 -0.98 -3.34 16.24
N VAL A 114 0.21 -3.45 15.63
CA VAL A 114 0.66 -4.63 14.89
C VAL A 114 1.01 -5.74 15.88
N LYS A 115 0.34 -6.88 15.76
CA LYS A 115 0.58 -8.05 16.61
C LYS A 115 1.74 -8.88 16.07
N THR A 116 2.96 -8.61 16.52
CA THR A 116 4.13 -9.42 16.16
C THR A 116 4.96 -9.77 17.40
N PRO A 117 5.52 -10.98 17.54
CA PRO A 117 6.41 -11.32 18.65
C PRO A 117 7.74 -10.55 18.59
N SER A 118 8.19 -10.16 17.39
CA SER A 118 9.39 -9.36 17.17
C SER A 118 9.31 -8.67 15.80
N MET A 119 10.03 -7.56 15.63
CA MET A 119 10.18 -6.91 14.32
C MET A 119 11.08 -7.69 13.35
N GLU A 120 11.91 -8.61 13.86
CA GLU A 120 12.77 -9.49 13.06
C GLU A 120 12.04 -10.75 12.56
N GLN A 121 10.81 -10.98 13.01
CA GLN A 121 10.00 -12.12 12.58
C GLN A 121 9.70 -12.01 11.08
N ALA A 122 9.84 -13.10 10.33
CA ALA A 122 9.43 -13.16 8.93
C ALA A 122 7.92 -12.85 8.80
N ILE A 123 7.57 -11.92 7.91
CA ILE A 123 6.19 -11.43 7.80
C ILE A 123 5.23 -12.50 7.30
N GLY A 124 5.72 -13.46 6.50
CA GLY A 124 4.92 -14.56 5.98
C GLY A 124 4.34 -15.48 7.07
N LEU A 125 4.95 -15.49 8.25
CA LEU A 125 4.50 -16.29 9.41
C LEU A 125 3.46 -15.56 10.26
N LEU A 126 3.14 -14.30 9.94
CA LEU A 126 2.13 -13.54 10.67
C LEU A 126 0.71 -13.84 10.15
N SER A 127 -0.22 -14.03 11.09
CA SER A 127 -1.62 -14.33 10.76
C SER A 127 -2.29 -13.14 10.06
N VAL A 128 -3.27 -13.44 9.20
CA VAL A 128 -4.01 -12.48 8.35
C VAL A 128 -4.62 -11.31 9.13
N ALA A 129 -4.82 -11.44 10.44
CA ALA A 129 -5.44 -10.42 11.29
C ALA A 129 -4.70 -9.07 11.31
N ILE A 130 -3.38 -9.05 11.07
CA ILE A 130 -2.58 -7.82 11.04
C ILE A 130 -2.86 -7.00 9.77
N SER A 131 -3.09 -7.68 8.64
CA SER A 131 -3.36 -7.06 7.34
C SER A 131 -4.62 -6.19 7.34
N LYS A 132 -5.60 -6.51 8.20
CA LYS A 132 -6.89 -5.80 8.31
C LYS A 132 -6.86 -4.57 9.23
N LYS A 133 -5.81 -4.36 10.04
CA LYS A 133 -5.78 -3.31 11.08
C LYS A 133 -4.89 -2.11 10.75
N TRP A 134 -4.67 -1.81 9.47
CA TRP A 134 -4.03 -0.55 9.04
C TRP A 134 -5.11 0.50 8.76
N ARG A 135 -5.71 1.03 9.83
CA ARG A 135 -6.56 2.22 9.74
C ARG A 135 -5.65 3.40 10.03
N LEU A 136 -5.23 4.11 8.99
CA LEU A 136 -4.49 5.36 9.14
C LEU A 136 -5.32 6.33 10.00
N PRO A 137 -4.71 7.09 10.93
CA PRO A 137 -5.39 8.23 11.52
C PRO A 137 -5.78 9.16 10.38
N ALA A 138 -7.06 9.54 10.35
CA ALA A 138 -7.58 10.46 9.37
C ALA A 138 -6.79 11.78 9.50
N VAL A 139 -6.16 12.20 8.41
CA VAL A 139 -5.68 13.57 8.23
C VAL A 139 -6.82 14.37 7.61
#